data_AF-M0F6N6-F1
#
_entry.id   AF-M0F6N6-F1
#
_cell.length_a   1.000
_cell.length_b   1.000
_cell.length_c   1.000
_cell.angle_alpha   90.00
_cell.angle_beta   90.00
_cell.angle_gamma   90.00
#
_symmetry.space_group_name_H-M   'P 1'
#
loop_
_entity.id
_entity.type
_entity.pdbx_description
1 polymer ?
#
loop_
_entity_poly.entity_id
_entity_poly.type
_entity_poly.pdbx_seq_one_letter_code
_entity_poly.pdbx_strand_id
1 'polypeptide(L)'
;MGVADADLESDGIPTSYVPFRNANLVSVAISYAEATDSEALFIGAHSEDFSGYPDCRQAFFDAFQNLIDVGTKPETDIELKTPFVEWSKTEIAERGLELGVPYDMTWSCYRDEEPACGTCDACAFRLEAFRNAGSRDPIAYAEPPVTS
;
A
#
# COMPACT_ATOMS: atom_id res chain seq x y z
N MET A 1 16.60 5.58 12.15
CA MET A 1 15.79 4.70 13.02
C MET A 1 15.89 3.31 12.43
N GLY A 2 16.25 2.29 13.23
CA GLY A 2 16.32 0.92 12.73
C GLY A 2 14.92 0.34 12.55
N VAL A 3 14.66 -0.34 11.44
CA VAL A 3 13.43 -1.10 11.20
C VAL A 3 13.53 -2.40 12.00
N ALA A 4 12.59 -2.65 12.91
CA ALA A 4 12.53 -3.87 13.72
C ALA A 4 12.29 -5.12 12.84
N ASP A 5 12.57 -6.30 13.40
CA ASP A 5 12.15 -7.56 12.79
C ASP A 5 10.63 -7.72 12.87
N ALA A 6 10.09 -8.57 11.99
CA ALA A 6 8.66 -8.69 11.83
C ALA A 6 7.97 -9.21 13.10
N ASP A 7 6.90 -8.52 13.49
CA ASP A 7 6.01 -8.93 14.58
C ASP A 7 4.57 -8.92 14.05
N LEU A 8 4.20 -10.03 13.40
CA LEU A 8 2.90 -10.18 12.71
C LEU A 8 1.71 -10.22 13.68
N GLU A 9 1.96 -10.33 14.99
CA GLU A 9 0.93 -10.36 16.05
C GLU A 9 0.79 -9.00 16.74
N SER A 10 1.58 -7.99 16.35
CA SER A 10 1.56 -6.67 16.99
C SER A 10 0.37 -5.82 16.55
N ASP A 11 -0.54 -5.53 17.48
CA ASP A 11 -1.64 -4.55 17.30
C ASP A 11 -1.19 -3.09 17.53
N GLY A 12 0.12 -2.85 17.70
CA GLY A 12 0.66 -1.53 17.98
C GLY A 12 0.75 -0.62 16.75
N ILE A 13 0.71 0.70 16.96
CA ILE A 13 1.01 1.66 15.89
C ILE A 13 2.48 1.46 15.46
N PRO A 14 2.76 1.19 14.17
CA PRO A 14 4.12 0.93 13.71
C PRO A 14 5.04 2.13 13.98
N THR A 15 6.33 1.88 14.20
CA THR A 15 7.33 2.95 14.37
C THR A 15 7.50 3.81 13.11
N SER A 16 7.07 3.31 11.95
CA SER A 16 7.00 4.04 10.68
C SER A 16 5.76 4.93 10.54
N TYR A 17 4.87 4.99 11.55
CA TYR A 17 3.65 5.78 11.50
C TYR A 17 3.95 7.27 11.41
N VAL A 18 3.41 7.89 10.37
CA VAL A 18 3.41 9.34 10.21
C VAL A 18 1.95 9.81 10.29
N PRO A 19 1.56 10.60 11.30
CA PRO A 19 0.18 11.03 11.47
C PRO A 19 -0.36 11.75 10.24
N PHE A 20 -1.52 11.33 9.74
CA PHE A 20 -2.27 12.01 8.68
C PHE A 20 -1.47 12.24 7.37
N ARG A 21 -0.51 11.35 7.09
CA ARG A 21 0.36 11.45 5.92
C ARG A 21 -0.44 11.34 4.63
N ASN A 22 -1.41 10.42 4.55
CA ASN A 22 -2.11 10.17 3.29
C ASN A 22 -2.94 11.37 2.85
N ALA A 23 -3.49 12.16 3.77
CA ALA A 23 -4.18 13.40 3.40
C ALA A 23 -3.28 14.37 2.63
N ASN A 24 -2.03 14.54 3.07
CA ASN A 24 -1.07 15.39 2.37
C ASN A 24 -0.75 14.84 0.97
N LEU A 25 -0.53 13.52 0.86
CA LEU A 25 -0.23 12.88 -0.42
C LEU A 25 -1.39 12.99 -1.41
N VAL A 26 -2.61 12.71 -0.95
CA VAL A 26 -3.82 12.80 -1.79
C VAL A 26 -4.05 14.26 -2.21
N SER A 27 -3.91 15.25 -1.31
CA SER A 27 -4.05 16.67 -1.68
C SER A 27 -3.08 17.09 -2.80
N VAL A 28 -1.82 16.68 -2.72
CA VAL A 28 -0.81 16.98 -3.74
C VAL A 28 -1.16 16.29 -5.06
N ALA A 29 -1.56 15.02 -5.01
CA ALA A 29 -1.93 14.25 -6.18
C ALA A 29 -3.18 14.80 -6.89
N ILE A 30 -4.20 15.24 -6.15
CA ILE A 30 -5.40 15.88 -6.70
C ILE A 30 -5.06 17.22 -7.35
N SER A 31 -4.21 18.03 -6.71
CA SER A 31 -3.74 19.28 -7.32
C SER A 31 -3.05 19.04 -8.67
N TYR A 32 -2.26 17.97 -8.76
CA TYR A 32 -1.62 17.56 -10.01
C TYR A 32 -2.61 17.01 -11.03
N ALA A 33 -3.55 16.17 -10.60
CA ALA A 33 -4.60 15.60 -11.45
C ALA A 33 -5.46 16.72 -12.08
N GLU A 34 -5.89 17.70 -11.30
CA GLU A 34 -6.63 18.86 -11.80
C GLU A 34 -5.80 19.70 -12.77
N ALA A 35 -4.51 19.91 -12.49
CA ALA A 35 -3.62 20.67 -13.38
C ALA A 35 -3.32 19.97 -14.71
N THR A 36 -3.62 18.67 -14.81
CA THR A 36 -3.34 17.83 -15.99
C THR A 36 -4.61 17.27 -16.65
N ASP A 37 -5.78 17.76 -16.24
CA ASP A 37 -7.09 17.29 -16.73
C ASP A 37 -7.27 15.77 -16.60
N SER A 38 -6.70 15.17 -15.54
CA SER A 38 -6.90 13.75 -15.22
C SER A 38 -8.28 13.53 -14.61
N GLU A 39 -8.92 12.41 -14.92
CA GLU A 39 -10.29 12.09 -14.45
C GLU A 39 -10.32 11.21 -13.20
N ALA A 40 -9.17 10.64 -12.80
CA ALA A 40 -9.12 9.75 -11.66
C ALA A 40 -7.75 9.74 -10.96
N LEU A 41 -7.78 9.53 -9.66
CA LEU A 41 -6.62 9.25 -8.82
C LEU A 41 -6.76 7.87 -8.20
N PHE A 42 -5.83 6.96 -8.48
CA PHE A 42 -5.79 5.64 -7.85
C PHE A 42 -4.82 5.64 -6.67
N ILE A 43 -5.27 5.12 -5.51
CA ILE A 43 -4.44 4.89 -4.34
C ILE A 43 -4.49 3.42 -3.92
N GLY A 44 -3.32 2.83 -3.72
CA GLY A 44 -3.15 1.41 -3.38
C GLY A 44 -3.24 1.09 -1.88
N ALA A 45 -4.10 1.78 -1.14
CA ALA A 45 -4.36 1.45 0.26
C ALA A 45 -5.14 0.12 0.37
N HIS A 46 -4.86 -0.67 1.41
CA HIS A 46 -5.45 -2.00 1.56
C HIS A 46 -5.88 -2.33 3.00
N SER A 47 -6.62 -3.43 3.17
CA SER A 47 -7.30 -3.77 4.44
C SER A 47 -6.34 -3.95 5.63
N GLU A 48 -5.16 -4.50 5.38
CA GLU A 48 -4.15 -4.72 6.42
C GLU A 48 -3.51 -3.42 6.93
N ASP A 49 -3.74 -2.27 6.28
CA ASP A 49 -3.27 -0.96 6.80
C ASP A 49 -4.17 -0.43 7.93
N PHE A 50 -5.36 -1.00 8.13
CA PHE A 50 -6.40 -0.42 8.99
C PHE A 50 -6.05 -0.41 10.48
N SER A 51 -5.25 -1.38 10.94
CA SER A 51 -4.82 -1.53 12.33
C SER A 51 -3.95 -0.36 12.77
N GLY A 52 -3.15 0.20 11.86
CA GLY A 52 -2.24 1.31 12.14
C GLY A 52 -2.68 2.68 11.61
N TYR A 53 -3.57 2.75 10.61
CA TYR A 53 -3.78 3.97 9.81
C TYR A 53 -5.27 4.28 9.58
N PRO A 54 -5.86 5.22 10.35
CA PRO A 54 -7.21 5.71 10.09
C PRO A 54 -7.39 6.33 8.70
N ASP A 55 -6.31 6.87 8.13
CA ASP A 55 -6.23 7.49 6.81
C ASP A 55 -6.01 6.49 5.66
N CYS A 56 -6.23 5.19 5.91
CA CYS A 56 -6.32 4.14 4.89
C CYS A 56 -7.73 3.53 4.77
N ARG A 57 -8.71 4.00 5.54
CA ARG A 57 -10.07 3.41 5.58
C ARG A 57 -11.00 4.00 4.53
N GLN A 58 -11.99 3.23 4.09
CA GLN A 58 -13.00 3.69 3.12
C GLN A 58 -13.64 5.03 3.51
N ALA A 59 -14.03 5.19 4.79
CA ALA A 59 -14.63 6.43 5.28
C ALA A 59 -13.72 7.66 5.14
N PHE A 60 -12.40 7.49 5.21
CA PHE A 60 -11.45 8.59 4.95
C PHE A 60 -11.47 8.98 3.47
N PHE A 61 -11.44 8.00 2.57
CA PHE A 61 -11.48 8.24 1.13
C PHE A 61 -12.82 8.81 0.65
N ASP A 62 -13.95 8.35 1.19
CA ASP A 62 -15.27 8.92 0.92
C ASP A 62 -15.34 10.40 1.35
N ALA A 63 -14.80 10.72 2.54
CA ALA A 63 -14.71 12.10 3.00
C ALA A 63 -13.80 12.94 2.09
N PHE A 64 -12.72 12.36 1.58
CA PHE A 64 -11.81 13.03 0.68
C PHE A 64 -12.40 13.24 -0.71
N GLN A 65 -13.20 12.30 -1.24
CA GLN A 65 -13.94 12.50 -2.49
C GLN A 65 -14.85 13.72 -2.39
N ASN A 66 -15.63 13.83 -1.31
CA ASN A 66 -16.47 15.02 -1.09
C ASN A 66 -15.63 16.31 -1.03
N LEU A 67 -14.42 16.27 -0.47
CA LEU A 67 -13.51 17.42 -0.44
C LEU A 67 -12.99 17.78 -1.85
N ILE A 68 -12.72 16.77 -2.69
CA ILE A 68 -12.32 16.97 -4.09
C ILE A 68 -13.46 17.69 -4.82
N ASP A 69 -14.69 17.15 -4.75
CA ASP A 69 -15.86 17.67 -5.46
C ASP A 69 -16.16 19.15 -5.15
N VAL A 70 -15.91 19.58 -3.90
CA VAL A 70 -16.14 20.99 -3.50
C VAL A 70 -14.89 21.87 -3.61
N GLY A 71 -13.71 21.28 -3.75
CA GLY A 71 -12.42 21.94 -3.70
C GLY A 71 -11.83 22.27 -5.06
N THR A 72 -12.18 21.49 -6.09
CA THR A 72 -11.74 21.68 -7.48
C THR A 72 -12.67 22.62 -8.26
N LYS A 73 -12.28 22.99 -9.48
CA LYS A 73 -13.12 23.78 -10.38
C LYS A 73 -14.44 23.05 -10.69
N PRO A 74 -15.54 23.78 -10.98
CA PRO A 74 -16.84 23.17 -11.27
C PRO A 74 -16.86 22.18 -12.45
N GLU A 75 -15.95 22.34 -13.41
CA GLU A 75 -15.83 21.48 -14.58
C GLU A 75 -14.91 20.27 -14.34
N THR A 76 -14.24 20.21 -13.19
CA THR A 76 -13.35 19.12 -12.81
C THR A 76 -14.17 17.97 -12.22
N ASP A 77 -13.97 16.76 -12.75
CA ASP A 77 -14.55 15.51 -12.24
C ASP A 77 -13.42 14.51 -12.03
N ILE A 78 -12.86 14.49 -10.81
CA ILE A 78 -11.76 13.60 -10.43
C ILE A 78 -12.28 12.56 -9.45
N GLU A 79 -12.25 11.30 -9.85
CA GLU A 79 -12.65 10.20 -8.98
C GLU A 79 -11.46 9.61 -8.22
N LEU A 80 -11.55 9.57 -6.90
CA LEU A 80 -10.62 8.91 -6.01
C LEU A 80 -10.96 7.41 -5.92
N LYS A 81 -10.08 6.59 -6.50
CA LYS A 81 -10.23 5.14 -6.62
C LYS A 81 -9.35 4.39 -5.63
N THR A 82 -9.96 3.51 -4.85
CA THR A 82 -9.30 2.72 -3.79
C THR A 82 -9.51 1.22 -4.03
N PRO A 83 -8.99 0.65 -5.14
CA PRO A 83 -9.37 -0.67 -5.62
C PRO A 83 -9.07 -1.82 -4.64
N PHE A 84 -8.14 -1.62 -3.72
CA PHE A 84 -7.65 -2.65 -2.81
C PHE A 84 -8.02 -2.42 -1.35
N VAL A 85 -8.81 -1.38 -1.04
CA VAL A 85 -9.11 -0.98 0.34
C VAL A 85 -9.71 -2.11 1.18
N GLU A 86 -10.50 -2.99 0.58
CA GLU A 86 -11.09 -4.16 1.24
C GLU A 86 -10.30 -5.46 1.01
N TRP A 87 -9.21 -5.42 0.24
CA TRP A 87 -8.43 -6.59 -0.14
C TRP A 87 -7.27 -6.81 0.82
N SER A 88 -6.90 -8.07 1.02
CA SER A 88 -5.66 -8.51 1.65
C SER A 88 -4.50 -8.48 0.65
N LYS A 89 -3.27 -8.46 1.14
CA LYS A 89 -2.07 -8.61 0.29
C LYS A 89 -2.06 -9.93 -0.48
N THR A 90 -2.67 -10.99 0.06
CA THR A 90 -2.79 -12.26 -0.67
C THR A 90 -3.68 -12.07 -1.90
N GLU A 91 -4.87 -11.48 -1.76
CA GLU A 91 -5.77 -11.20 -2.90
C GLU A 91 -5.12 -10.26 -3.93
N ILE A 92 -4.37 -9.25 -3.47
CA ILE A 92 -3.61 -8.35 -4.34
C ILE A 92 -2.51 -9.12 -5.09
N ALA A 93 -1.79 -10.02 -4.42
CA ALA A 93 -0.74 -10.84 -5.03
C ALA A 93 -1.31 -11.80 -6.07
N GLU A 94 -2.39 -12.51 -5.74
CA GLU A 94 -3.12 -13.38 -6.66
C GLU A 94 -3.56 -12.61 -7.90
N ARG A 95 -4.19 -11.44 -7.71
CA ARG A 95 -4.63 -10.62 -8.84
C ARG A 95 -3.49 -10.13 -9.71
N GLY A 96 -2.37 -9.72 -9.12
CA GLY A 96 -1.21 -9.29 -9.90
C GLY A 96 -0.56 -10.44 -10.67
N LEU A 97 -0.55 -11.65 -10.10
CA LEU A 97 -0.08 -12.85 -10.80
C LEU A 97 -0.98 -13.19 -12.00
N GLU A 98 -2.30 -13.11 -11.86
CA GLU A 98 -3.25 -13.29 -12.96
C GLU A 98 -3.03 -12.28 -14.10
N LEU A 99 -2.69 -11.03 -13.75
CA LEU A 99 -2.45 -9.95 -14.70
C LEU A 99 -1.04 -9.99 -15.32
N GLY A 100 -0.15 -10.87 -14.84
CA GLY A 100 1.24 -10.94 -15.30
C GLY A 100 2.09 -9.75 -14.86
N VAL A 101 1.84 -9.21 -13.65
CA VAL A 101 2.65 -8.13 -13.07
C VAL A 101 4.12 -8.59 -12.96
N PRO A 102 5.10 -7.77 -13.41
CA PRO A 102 6.52 -8.10 -13.31
C PRO A 102 7.01 -7.90 -11.87
N TYR A 103 6.71 -8.85 -10.99
CA TYR A 103 7.03 -8.75 -9.57
C TYR A 103 8.52 -8.68 -9.25
N ASP A 104 9.39 -9.11 -10.18
CA ASP A 104 10.84 -8.95 -10.13
C ASP A 104 11.28 -7.48 -10.19
N MET A 105 10.43 -6.58 -10.70
CA MET A 105 10.66 -5.15 -10.78
C MET A 105 10.07 -4.37 -9.59
N THR A 106 9.48 -5.06 -8.62
CA THR A 106 8.77 -4.44 -7.48
C THR A 106 9.56 -4.57 -6.19
N TRP A 107 9.36 -3.62 -5.27
CA TRP A 107 10.08 -3.57 -4.00
C TRP A 107 9.14 -3.35 -2.82
N SER A 108 9.45 -4.00 -1.69
CA SER A 108 8.71 -3.82 -0.44
C SER A 108 9.61 -3.72 0.79
N CYS A 109 10.89 -4.10 0.72
CA CYS A 109 11.76 -4.10 1.90
C CYS A 109 11.95 -2.69 2.46
N TYR A 110 11.82 -2.55 3.78
CA TYR A 110 12.05 -1.28 4.48
C TYR A 110 13.51 -1.11 4.98
N ARG A 111 14.32 -2.17 4.96
CA ARG A 111 15.63 -2.20 5.63
C ARG A 111 16.80 -2.11 4.67
N ASP A 112 16.78 -2.93 3.62
CA ASP A 112 17.88 -3.09 2.67
C ASP A 112 17.44 -2.67 1.26
N GLU A 113 18.42 -2.43 0.38
CA GLU A 113 18.20 -2.02 -1.01
C GLU A 113 18.22 -3.20 -1.99
N GLU A 114 19.24 -4.07 -1.95
CA GLU A 114 19.27 -5.35 -2.68
C GLU A 114 20.39 -6.26 -2.12
N PRO A 115 20.11 -7.53 -1.75
CA PRO A 115 18.80 -8.21 -1.73
C PRO A 115 17.89 -7.73 -0.59
N ALA A 116 16.61 -8.08 -0.64
CA ALA A 116 15.66 -7.72 0.41
C ALA A 116 16.01 -8.43 1.72
N CYS A 117 15.81 -7.79 2.87
CA CYS A 117 16.26 -8.36 4.14
C CYS A 117 15.59 -9.70 4.52
N GLY A 118 14.33 -9.90 4.09
CA GLY A 118 13.54 -11.10 4.39
C GLY A 118 12.91 -11.17 5.78
N THR A 119 13.28 -10.25 6.67
CA THR A 119 12.95 -10.31 8.10
C THR A 119 12.16 -9.11 8.64
N CYS A 120 11.99 -8.02 7.87
CA CYS A 120 11.09 -6.92 8.26
C CYS A 120 9.63 -7.23 7.92
N ASP A 121 8.68 -6.55 8.57
CA ASP A 121 7.22 -6.75 8.35
C ASP A 121 6.85 -6.78 6.88
N ALA A 122 7.33 -5.80 6.09
CA ALA A 122 6.99 -5.73 4.67
C ALA A 122 7.52 -6.92 3.86
N CYS A 123 8.70 -7.47 4.22
CA CYS A 123 9.19 -8.70 3.60
C CYS A 123 8.35 -9.90 4.03
N ALA A 124 8.05 -10.03 5.32
CA ALA A 124 7.27 -11.13 5.87
C ALA A 124 5.87 -11.21 5.23
N PHE A 125 5.12 -10.11 5.21
CA PHE A 125 3.80 -10.05 4.58
C PHE A 125 3.85 -10.33 3.07
N ARG A 126 4.87 -9.83 2.37
CA ARG A 126 5.03 -10.10 0.94
C ARG A 126 5.27 -11.58 0.69
N LEU A 127 6.23 -12.19 1.40
CA LEU A 127 6.56 -13.60 1.27
C LEU A 127 5.38 -14.51 1.63
N GLU A 128 4.62 -14.14 2.67
CA GLU A 128 3.39 -14.82 3.05
C GLU A 128 2.33 -14.74 1.94
N ALA A 129 2.11 -13.57 1.35
CA ALA A 129 1.14 -13.38 0.26
C ALA A 129 1.49 -14.25 -0.96
N PHE A 130 2.75 -14.30 -1.37
CA PHE A 130 3.19 -15.19 -2.46
C PHE A 130 2.99 -16.67 -2.11
N ARG A 131 3.36 -17.07 -0.89
CA ARG A 131 3.18 -18.45 -0.41
C ARG A 131 1.71 -18.86 -0.44
N ASN A 132 0.83 -17.98 0.04
CA ASN A 132 -0.62 -18.23 0.07
C ASN A 132 -1.20 -18.30 -1.34
N ALA A 133 -0.71 -17.46 -2.26
CA ALA A 133 -1.05 -17.49 -3.68
C ALA A 133 -0.45 -18.72 -4.43
N GLY A 134 0.25 -19.63 -3.74
CA GLY A 134 0.86 -20.81 -4.35
C GLY A 134 2.03 -20.51 -5.30
N SER A 135 2.64 -19.32 -5.17
CA SER A 135 3.72 -18.85 -6.01
C SER A 135 4.99 -18.56 -5.21
N ARG A 136 6.13 -18.52 -5.89
CA ARG A 136 7.40 -18.08 -5.30
C ARG A 136 7.64 -16.63 -5.68
N ASP A 137 7.98 -15.80 -4.70
CA ASP A 137 8.40 -14.42 -4.96
C ASP A 137 9.69 -14.40 -5.81
N PRO A 138 9.72 -13.65 -6.93
CA PRO A 138 10.86 -13.66 -7.83
C PRO A 138 12.09 -12.86 -7.35
N ILE A 139 11.97 -12.02 -6.30
CA ILE A 139 13.12 -11.20 -5.85
C ILE A 139 14.08 -11.98 -4.93
N ALA A 140 15.30 -11.48 -4.79
CA ALA A 140 16.31 -12.06 -3.91
C ALA A 140 16.15 -11.61 -2.45
N TYR A 141 16.43 -12.51 -1.51
CA TYR A 141 16.38 -12.25 -0.07
C TYR A 141 17.70 -12.63 0.61
N ALA A 142 18.16 -11.78 1.54
CA ALA A 142 19.36 -12.02 2.35
C ALA A 142 19.16 -13.20 3.31
N GLU A 143 18.00 -13.21 3.97
CA GLU A 143 17.58 -14.27 4.88
C GLU A 143 16.19 -14.76 4.48
N PRO A 144 15.92 -16.08 4.49
CA PRO A 144 14.55 -16.57 4.37
C PRO A 144 13.74 -16.13 5.61
N PRO A 145 12.45 -15.82 5.44
CA PRO A 145 11.61 -15.37 6.55
C PRO A 145 11.54 -16.49 7.58
N VAL A 146 11.63 -16.14 8.87
CA VAL A 146 11.50 -17.10 9.96
C VAL A 146 10.03 -17.51 10.03
N THR A 147 9.63 -18.50 9.25
CA THR A 147 8.30 -19.10 9.38
C THR A 147 8.32 -19.99 10.62
N SER A 148 7.59 -19.60 11.67
CA SER A 148 7.21 -20.50 12.75
C SER A 148 6.30 -21.63 12.28
#